data_AF-A0A9X0CR53-F1
#
_entry.id   AF-A0A9X0CR53-F1
#
_cell.length_a   1.000
_cell.length_b   1.000
_cell.length_c   1.000
_cell.angle_alpha   90.00
_cell.angle_beta   90.00
_cell.angle_gamma   90.00
#
_symmetry.space_group_name_H-M   'P 1'
#
loop_
_entity.id
_entity.type
_entity.pdbx_description
1 polymer ?
#
loop_
_entity_poly.entity_id
_entity_poly.type
_entity_poly.pdbx_seq_one_letter_code
_entity_poly.pdbx_strand_id
1 'polypeptide(L)'
;MDPAFIRHNGKQLYSRDWFSCIQACQDEPRCISYNYERSAHANGLCELNDCGVEDLCDRDKSLIYSVGFVFQQIRESNDENKCSLDKPVPTAPPQNVTVVNKTSTSIFITWDAVPPNQRSGEILGYKVSYTFRKKPARMRTVGAQTIYTNLTVLQKFRRYNITVMAYNQHGDGPPSKALRVRTDEDIPNGHPRNLTAVNKTSTSILVTWDEVLRGKREGHIDKYKMFSTAPTGEGGHSQDCSFKDPNSCFHYFCCDSGGAVRHKECSPTGTEFTNSSAPGDTPCSNPSEPYCSV
;
A
#
# COMPACT_ATOMS: atom_id res chain seq x y z
N MET A 1 -1.01 16.11 -36.56
CA MET A 1 -0.35 15.98 -35.25
C MET A 1 1.00 16.64 -35.40
N ASP A 2 1.23 17.74 -34.68
CA ASP A 2 2.55 18.38 -34.66
C ASP A 2 3.59 17.33 -34.23
N PRO A 3 4.64 17.07 -35.02
CA PRO A 3 5.79 16.37 -34.48
C PRO A 3 6.36 17.29 -33.40
N ALA A 4 6.25 16.86 -32.14
CA ALA A 4 6.92 17.53 -31.04
C ALA A 4 8.42 17.50 -31.36
N PHE A 5 8.95 18.61 -31.86
CA PHE A 5 10.38 18.86 -31.90
C PHE A 5 10.87 18.86 -30.46
N ILE A 6 11.41 17.73 -30.02
CA ILE A 6 12.15 17.65 -28.77
C ILE A 6 13.35 18.58 -28.94
N ARG A 7 13.29 19.76 -28.31
CA ARG A 7 14.35 20.77 -28.41
C ARG A 7 15.60 20.23 -27.75
N HIS A 8 16.62 19.99 -28.54
CA HIS A 8 17.98 19.77 -28.08
C HIS A 8 18.82 21.05 -28.24
N ASN A 9 18.23 22.20 -27.92
CA ASN A 9 18.88 23.49 -28.11
C ASN A 9 19.83 23.73 -26.93
N GLY A 10 21.13 23.74 -27.21
CA GLY A 10 22.14 24.16 -26.23
C GLY A 10 22.07 25.66 -25.94
N LYS A 11 21.67 26.48 -26.94
CA LYS A 11 21.60 27.95 -26.82
C LYS A 11 20.73 28.58 -27.92
N GLN A 12 19.95 29.60 -27.58
CA GLN A 12 19.19 30.42 -28.54
C GLN A 12 19.71 31.86 -28.51
N LEU A 13 19.82 32.49 -29.68
CA LEU A 13 20.26 33.87 -29.84
C LEU A 13 19.56 34.54 -31.04
N TYR A 14 19.56 35.86 -31.06
CA TYR A 14 19.04 36.62 -32.20
C TYR A 14 20.20 37.10 -33.08
N SER A 15 20.13 36.77 -34.36
CA SER A 15 21.19 37.03 -35.33
C SER A 15 20.67 37.88 -36.48
N ARG A 16 21.52 38.77 -37.03
CA ARG A 16 21.14 39.65 -38.14
C ARG A 16 20.84 38.86 -39.43
N ASP A 17 21.61 37.81 -39.64
CA ASP A 17 21.55 36.93 -40.80
C ASP A 17 22.00 35.51 -40.43
N TRP A 18 21.85 34.61 -41.39
CA TRP A 18 22.28 33.22 -41.26
C TRP A 18 23.81 33.09 -41.12
N PHE A 19 24.58 34.01 -41.71
CA PHE A 19 26.05 34.00 -41.62
C PHE A 19 26.53 34.28 -40.18
N SER A 20 25.91 35.26 -39.53
CA SER A 20 26.16 35.60 -38.13
C SER A 20 25.73 34.45 -37.19
N CYS A 21 24.73 33.65 -37.59
CA CYS A 21 24.32 32.45 -36.87
C CYS A 21 25.34 31.30 -37.03
N ILE A 22 25.91 31.12 -38.23
CA ILE A 22 27.05 30.20 -38.46
C ILE A 22 28.22 30.57 -37.57
N GLN A 23 28.61 31.85 -37.57
CA GLN A 23 29.73 32.33 -36.79
C GLN A 23 29.52 32.05 -35.31
N ALA A 24 28.32 32.31 -34.80
CA ALA A 24 27.96 31.99 -33.42
C ALA A 24 28.06 30.49 -33.09
N CYS A 25 27.75 29.60 -34.05
CA CYS A 25 27.97 28.16 -33.88
C CYS A 25 29.46 27.79 -33.91
N GLN A 26 30.26 28.42 -34.77
CA GLN A 26 31.71 28.19 -34.80
C GLN A 26 32.40 28.64 -33.51
N ASP A 27 31.97 29.77 -32.95
CA ASP A 27 32.51 30.34 -31.71
C ASP A 27 32.05 29.56 -30.46
N GLU A 28 30.91 28.87 -30.53
CA GLU A 28 30.40 28.01 -29.45
C GLU A 28 31.09 26.63 -29.52
N PRO A 29 31.96 26.26 -28.56
CA PRO A 29 32.75 25.03 -28.65
C PRO A 29 31.87 23.77 -28.69
N ARG A 30 30.68 23.85 -28.12
CA ARG A 30 29.71 22.75 -28.05
C ARG A 30 28.78 22.66 -29.24
N CYS A 31 28.69 23.70 -30.08
CA CYS A 31 27.76 23.71 -31.21
C CYS A 31 28.27 22.83 -32.35
N ILE A 32 27.37 22.01 -32.90
CA ILE A 32 27.67 21.11 -34.02
C ILE A 32 26.77 21.36 -35.23
N SER A 33 25.58 21.95 -35.03
CA SER A 33 24.69 22.42 -36.09
C SER A 33 23.87 23.62 -35.61
N TYR A 34 23.22 24.33 -36.52
CA TYR A 34 22.38 25.49 -36.18
C TYR A 34 21.11 25.52 -37.04
N ASN A 35 20.03 26.10 -36.50
CA ASN A 35 18.84 26.49 -37.26
C ASN A 35 18.76 28.02 -37.29
N TYR A 36 18.43 28.60 -38.46
CA TYR A 36 18.20 30.04 -38.58
C TYR A 36 16.84 30.32 -39.20
N GLU A 37 15.98 30.98 -38.44
CA GLU A 37 14.66 31.43 -38.88
C GLU A 37 14.67 32.95 -39.11
N ARG A 38 14.47 33.36 -40.37
CA ARG A 38 14.45 34.78 -40.73
C ARG A 38 13.18 35.45 -40.21
N SER A 39 13.33 36.52 -39.44
CA SER A 39 12.23 37.42 -39.11
C SER A 39 12.13 38.54 -40.15
N ALA A 40 10.91 38.86 -40.60
CA ALA A 40 10.67 39.90 -41.62
C ALA A 40 10.97 41.33 -41.10
N HIS A 41 10.94 41.52 -39.79
CA HIS A 41 10.98 42.84 -39.15
C HIS A 41 11.96 42.94 -37.96
N ALA A 42 12.83 41.95 -37.78
CA ALA A 42 13.84 41.91 -36.72
C ALA A 42 15.00 41.00 -37.08
N ASN A 43 15.99 40.91 -36.19
CA ASN A 43 16.98 39.83 -36.23
C ASN A 43 16.26 38.47 -36.23
N GLY A 44 16.74 37.53 -37.04
CA GLY A 44 16.23 36.17 -37.07
C GLY A 44 16.60 35.37 -35.82
N LEU A 45 15.80 34.35 -35.51
CA LEU A 45 16.09 33.42 -34.43
C LEU A 45 17.17 32.45 -34.89
N CYS A 46 18.25 32.38 -34.14
CA CYS A 46 19.35 31.45 -34.32
C CYS A 46 19.37 30.46 -33.17
N GLU A 47 19.20 29.18 -33.48
CA GLU A 47 19.25 28.09 -32.51
C GLU A 47 20.53 27.30 -32.73
N LEU A 48 21.37 27.24 -31.70
CA LEU A 48 22.60 26.46 -31.72
C LEU A 48 22.33 25.08 -31.11
N ASN A 49 22.56 24.05 -31.90
CA ASN A 49 22.40 22.66 -31.48
C ASN A 49 23.75 22.15 -31.02
N ASP A 50 23.83 21.69 -29.77
CA ASP A 50 25.02 21.03 -29.23
C ASP A 50 24.95 19.50 -29.37
N CYS A 51 23.99 19.05 -30.17
CA CYS A 51 23.74 17.69 -30.58
C CYS A 51 23.45 17.60 -32.09
N GLY A 52 23.63 16.40 -32.64
CA GLY A 52 23.26 16.06 -34.00
C GLY A 52 21.99 15.23 -33.97
N VAL A 53 21.31 15.15 -35.11
CA VAL A 53 20.34 14.07 -35.31
C VAL A 53 21.16 12.77 -35.26
N GLU A 54 20.70 11.77 -34.47
CA GLU A 54 21.17 10.38 -34.59
C GLU A 54 21.27 10.03 -36.08
N ASP A 55 22.24 9.21 -36.51
CA ASP A 55 22.35 8.82 -37.92
C ASP A 55 21.11 8.00 -38.35
N LEU A 56 20.06 8.72 -38.74
CA LEU A 56 18.82 8.16 -39.27
C LEU A 56 18.98 7.78 -40.75
N CYS A 57 20.12 8.11 -41.38
CA CYS A 57 20.41 7.77 -42.77
C CYS A 57 20.58 6.26 -42.97
N ASP A 58 20.85 5.52 -41.89
CA ASP A 58 21.08 4.08 -41.94
C ASP A 58 19.81 3.23 -41.73
N ARG A 59 18.65 3.85 -41.45
CA ARG A 59 17.40 3.11 -41.17
C ARG A 59 16.29 3.20 -42.21
N ASP A 60 16.26 4.21 -43.08
CA ASP A 60 15.23 4.25 -44.13
C ASP A 60 15.65 5.12 -45.33
N LYS A 61 15.55 4.59 -46.55
CA LYS A 61 15.91 5.26 -47.82
C LYS A 61 14.89 6.33 -48.25
N SER A 62 14.10 6.86 -47.32
CA SER A 62 13.08 7.87 -47.57
C SER A 62 13.33 9.13 -46.74
N LEU A 63 14.45 9.81 -47.02
CA LEU A 63 14.75 11.11 -46.41
C LEU A 63 13.60 12.10 -46.67
N ILE A 64 12.96 12.53 -45.58
CA ILE A 64 11.98 13.61 -45.58
C ILE A 64 12.75 14.93 -45.57
N TYR A 65 12.62 15.68 -46.66
CA TYR A 65 13.06 17.07 -46.75
C TYR A 65 12.03 17.98 -46.06
N SER A 66 12.50 18.87 -45.19
CA SER A 66 11.73 20.00 -44.68
C SER A 66 12.03 21.21 -45.56
N VAL A 67 10.99 21.82 -46.14
CA VAL A 67 11.15 23.03 -46.96
C VAL A 67 11.45 24.20 -46.03
N GLY A 68 12.69 24.72 -46.09
CA GLY A 68 13.08 25.97 -45.43
C GLY A 68 14.25 25.89 -44.45
N PHE A 69 14.76 24.70 -44.13
CA PHE A 69 15.89 24.53 -43.20
C PHE A 69 17.12 24.00 -43.94
N VAL A 70 18.21 24.77 -43.93
CA VAL A 70 19.53 24.30 -44.38
C VAL A 70 20.17 23.63 -43.17
N PHE A 71 20.21 22.29 -43.16
CA PHE A 71 21.01 21.57 -42.19
C PHE A 71 22.47 21.61 -42.65
N GLN A 72 23.32 22.32 -41.91
CA GLN A 72 24.77 22.29 -42.14
C GLN A 72 25.44 21.86 -40.84
N GLN A 73 25.87 20.60 -40.80
CA GLN A 73 26.72 20.10 -39.73
C GLN A 73 28.11 20.71 -39.89
N ILE A 74 28.58 21.42 -38.85
CA ILE A 74 29.87 22.13 -38.86
C ILE A 74 30.95 21.29 -38.17
N ARG A 75 30.57 20.42 -37.24
CA ARG A 75 31.48 19.53 -36.47
C ARG A 75 30.85 18.14 -36.29
N GLU A 76 31.69 17.11 -36.25
CA GLU A 76 31.28 15.78 -35.79
C GLU A 76 31.22 15.76 -34.25
N SER A 77 30.19 15.13 -33.69
CA SER A 77 30.12 14.88 -32.25
C SER A 77 30.86 13.58 -31.95
N ASN A 78 31.93 13.66 -31.15
CA ASN A 78 32.69 12.48 -30.70
C ASN A 78 32.06 11.77 -29.49
N ASP A 79 30.86 12.18 -29.08
CA ASP A 79 30.19 11.67 -27.89
C ASP A 79 28.86 11.02 -28.30
N GLU A 80 28.93 9.72 -28.63
CA GLU A 80 27.79 8.89 -29.07
C GLU A 80 26.63 8.88 -28.04
N ASN A 81 26.92 9.16 -26.77
CA ASN A 81 25.94 9.14 -25.68
C ASN A 81 25.40 10.52 -25.26
N LYS A 82 25.98 11.62 -25.76
CA LYS A 82 25.56 12.98 -25.36
C LYS A 82 24.21 13.39 -25.96
N CYS A 83 23.82 12.71 -27.03
CA CYS A 83 22.67 13.05 -27.86
C CYS A 83 21.73 11.86 -28.02
N SER A 84 21.68 10.98 -27.02
CA SER A 84 20.62 9.97 -26.99
C SER A 84 19.30 10.72 -26.78
N LEU A 85 18.36 10.58 -27.71
CA LEU A 85 16.95 10.75 -27.36
C LEU A 85 16.71 9.79 -26.20
N ASP A 86 16.66 10.31 -24.97
CA ASP A 86 16.28 9.51 -23.80
C ASP A 86 14.95 8.85 -24.15
N LYS A 87 15.03 7.59 -24.58
CA LYS A 87 13.85 6.88 -25.08
C LYS A 87 12.86 6.85 -23.92
N PRO A 88 11.64 7.35 -24.11
CA PRO A 88 10.83 7.70 -22.97
C PRO A 88 10.45 6.46 -22.16
N VAL A 89 10.44 6.60 -20.83
CA VAL A 89 9.76 5.65 -19.94
C VAL A 89 8.24 5.69 -20.21
N PRO A 90 7.44 4.72 -19.73
CA PRO A 90 5.99 4.81 -19.85
C PRO A 90 5.48 6.12 -19.24
N THR A 91 4.63 6.84 -19.95
CA THR A 91 4.18 8.18 -19.55
C THR A 91 2.91 8.16 -18.70
N ALA A 92 2.26 6.99 -18.58
CA ALA A 92 1.05 6.79 -17.80
C ALA A 92 1.13 5.53 -16.92
N PRO A 93 0.43 5.51 -15.78
CA PRO A 93 0.33 4.32 -14.94
C PRO A 93 -0.61 3.28 -15.57
N PRO A 94 -0.65 2.05 -15.02
CA PRO A 94 -1.69 1.07 -15.32
C PRO A 94 -3.08 1.62 -15.00
N GLN A 95 -4.08 1.21 -15.76
CA GLN A 95 -5.45 1.70 -15.63
C GLN A 95 -6.26 0.82 -14.66
N ASN A 96 -7.43 1.32 -14.22
CA ASN A 96 -8.41 0.54 -13.45
C ASN A 96 -7.81 -0.28 -12.29
N VAL A 97 -6.87 0.31 -11.56
CA VAL A 97 -6.24 -0.36 -10.41
C VAL A 97 -7.28 -0.58 -9.32
N THR A 98 -7.50 -1.83 -8.93
CA THR A 98 -8.39 -2.20 -7.82
C THR A 98 -7.63 -2.98 -6.76
N VAL A 99 -8.05 -2.81 -5.50
CA VAL A 99 -7.47 -3.48 -4.33
C VAL A 99 -8.58 -4.09 -3.48
N VAL A 100 -8.42 -5.34 -3.10
CA VAL A 100 -9.39 -6.10 -2.30
C VAL A 100 -8.64 -6.82 -1.18
N ASN A 101 -9.01 -6.56 0.07
CA ASN A 101 -8.55 -7.36 1.20
C ASN A 101 -9.07 -8.80 1.07
N LYS A 102 -8.22 -9.79 1.31
CA LYS A 102 -8.58 -11.21 1.21
C LYS A 102 -8.53 -11.93 2.56
N THR A 103 -7.50 -11.63 3.35
CA THR A 103 -7.33 -12.21 4.69
C THR A 103 -6.67 -11.18 5.62
N SER A 104 -6.47 -11.57 6.89
CA SER A 104 -5.73 -10.77 7.86
C SER A 104 -4.27 -10.51 7.44
N THR A 105 -3.73 -11.25 6.48
CA THR A 105 -2.33 -11.14 6.05
C THR A 105 -2.17 -11.04 4.53
N SER A 106 -3.26 -10.86 3.78
CA SER A 106 -3.19 -10.78 2.31
C SER A 106 -4.15 -9.78 1.66
N ILE A 107 -3.69 -9.20 0.56
CA ILE A 107 -4.42 -8.21 -0.24
C ILE A 107 -4.22 -8.56 -1.72
N PHE A 108 -5.34 -8.72 -2.43
CA PHE A 108 -5.39 -8.97 -3.86
C PHE A 108 -5.52 -7.67 -4.64
N ILE A 109 -4.79 -7.56 -5.75
CA ILE A 109 -4.66 -6.34 -6.52
C ILE A 109 -4.80 -6.69 -8.00
N THR A 110 -5.58 -5.92 -8.74
CA THR A 110 -5.71 -6.04 -10.20
C THR A 110 -5.58 -4.68 -10.87
N TRP A 111 -5.24 -4.67 -12.14
CA TRP A 111 -5.15 -3.47 -12.97
C TRP A 111 -5.30 -3.83 -14.44
N ASP A 112 -5.57 -2.83 -15.27
CA ASP A 112 -5.53 -2.93 -16.73
C ASP A 112 -4.19 -2.42 -17.25
N ALA A 113 -3.81 -2.89 -18.45
CA ALA A 113 -2.55 -2.51 -19.07
C ALA A 113 -2.49 -1.00 -19.40
N VAL A 114 -1.26 -0.48 -19.47
CA VAL A 114 -1.00 0.89 -19.95
C VAL A 114 -1.47 1.02 -21.41
N PRO A 115 -2.18 2.10 -21.78
CA PRO A 115 -2.58 2.36 -23.17
C PRO A 115 -1.39 2.31 -24.14
N PRO A 116 -1.51 1.67 -25.33
CA PRO A 116 -0.39 1.51 -26.26
C PRO A 116 0.33 2.81 -26.62
N ASN A 117 -0.41 3.91 -26.78
CA ASN A 117 0.11 5.25 -27.09
C ASN A 117 0.90 5.91 -25.95
N GLN A 118 0.92 5.32 -24.74
CA GLN A 118 1.58 5.87 -23.55
C GLN A 118 2.68 4.95 -23.01
N ARG A 119 2.98 3.83 -23.67
CA ARG A 119 4.00 2.86 -23.22
C ARG A 119 5.42 3.31 -23.51
N SER A 120 5.60 4.15 -24.54
CA SER A 120 6.91 4.63 -24.98
C SER A 120 7.93 3.50 -25.22
N GLY A 121 7.45 2.35 -25.72
CA GLY A 121 8.21 1.11 -25.84
C GLY A 121 7.42 -0.12 -25.37
N GLU A 122 8.07 -1.28 -25.31
CA GLU A 122 7.47 -2.50 -24.77
C GLU A 122 7.47 -2.48 -23.23
N ILE A 123 6.33 -2.79 -22.62
CA ILE A 123 6.24 -2.93 -21.16
C ILE A 123 6.86 -4.28 -20.78
N LEU A 124 7.85 -4.26 -19.89
CA LEU A 124 8.53 -5.46 -19.39
C LEU A 124 7.82 -6.03 -18.15
N GLY A 125 7.13 -5.18 -17.40
CA GLY A 125 6.38 -5.62 -16.23
C GLY A 125 5.78 -4.48 -15.41
N TYR A 126 5.29 -4.87 -14.23
CA TYR A 126 4.66 -3.97 -13.27
C TYR A 126 5.30 -4.10 -11.90
N LYS A 127 5.43 -2.97 -11.21
CA LYS A 127 5.91 -2.87 -9.83
C LYS A 127 4.78 -2.38 -8.93
N VAL A 128 4.43 -3.20 -7.95
CA VAL A 128 3.45 -2.88 -6.92
C VAL A 128 4.21 -2.46 -5.66
N SER A 129 4.11 -1.18 -5.31
CA SER A 129 4.68 -0.63 -4.08
C SER A 129 3.61 -0.59 -3.00
N TYR A 130 3.94 -1.07 -1.80
CA TYR A 130 3.03 -1.11 -0.67
C TYR A 130 3.75 -0.76 0.63
N THR A 131 3.12 0.09 1.43
CA THR A 131 3.64 0.53 2.73
C THR A 131 2.54 0.66 3.76
N PHE A 132 2.88 0.51 5.03
CA PHE A 132 2.00 0.82 6.15
C PHE A 132 2.76 1.69 7.16
N ARG A 133 2.11 2.73 7.68
CA ARG A 133 2.74 3.76 8.53
C ARG A 133 3.93 4.43 7.80
N LYS A 134 4.83 5.09 8.55
CA LYS A 134 6.06 5.70 8.04
C LYS A 134 7.19 4.67 7.81
N LYS A 135 6.85 3.41 7.50
CA LYS A 135 7.85 2.37 7.21
C LYS A 135 8.32 2.47 5.75
N PRO A 136 9.53 1.97 5.44
CA PRO A 136 9.99 1.88 4.05
C PRO A 136 9.01 1.04 3.23
N ALA A 137 8.74 1.50 2.01
CA ALA A 137 7.85 0.79 1.10
C ALA A 137 8.50 -0.52 0.65
N ARG A 138 7.68 -1.57 0.56
CA ARG A 138 8.06 -2.84 -0.04
C ARG A 138 7.57 -2.85 -1.48
N MET A 139 8.24 -3.64 -2.31
CA MET A 139 7.93 -3.73 -3.73
C MET A 139 7.73 -5.17 -4.15
N ARG A 140 6.73 -5.41 -5.01
CA ARG A 140 6.48 -6.68 -5.67
C ARG A 140 6.51 -6.46 -7.18
N THR A 141 7.33 -7.19 -7.89
CA THR A 141 7.46 -7.09 -9.35
C THR A 141 6.80 -8.29 -10.01
N VAL A 142 6.08 -8.06 -11.11
CA VAL A 142 5.45 -9.10 -11.94
C VAL A 142 5.72 -8.80 -13.42
N GLY A 143 5.65 -9.82 -14.27
CA GLY A 143 5.91 -9.69 -15.71
C GLY A 143 4.81 -8.95 -16.48
N ALA A 144 5.10 -8.58 -17.73
CA ALA A 144 4.23 -7.80 -18.60
C ALA A 144 2.82 -8.37 -18.82
N GLN A 145 2.70 -9.70 -18.87
CA GLN A 145 1.41 -10.39 -19.09
C GLN A 145 0.60 -10.56 -17.79
N THR A 146 1.18 -10.21 -16.64
CA THR A 146 0.53 -10.35 -15.34
C THR A 146 -0.18 -9.06 -14.95
N ILE A 147 -1.51 -9.09 -14.92
CA ILE A 147 -2.40 -7.95 -14.60
C ILE A 147 -2.98 -8.01 -13.18
N TYR A 148 -2.42 -8.88 -12.33
CA TYR A 148 -2.84 -9.03 -10.95
C TYR A 148 -1.70 -9.52 -10.05
N THR A 149 -1.81 -9.29 -8.75
CA THR A 149 -0.92 -9.92 -7.78
C THR A 149 -1.59 -10.08 -6.43
N ASN A 150 -1.08 -11.00 -5.62
CA ASN A 150 -1.49 -11.15 -4.23
C ASN A 150 -0.31 -10.79 -3.33
N LEU A 151 -0.48 -9.77 -2.49
CA LEU A 151 0.47 -9.46 -1.44
C LEU A 151 0.20 -10.36 -0.24
N THR A 152 1.21 -11.05 0.26
CA THR A 152 1.11 -11.98 1.38
C THR A 152 2.05 -11.59 2.52
N VAL A 153 1.90 -12.24 3.69
CA VAL A 153 2.73 -11.99 4.88
C VAL A 153 2.65 -10.52 5.33
N LEU A 154 1.46 -9.93 5.20
CA LEU A 154 1.15 -8.59 5.68
C LEU A 154 0.85 -8.60 7.18
N GLN A 155 0.92 -7.42 7.78
CA GLN A 155 0.58 -7.24 9.19
C GLN A 155 -0.95 -7.24 9.36
N LYS A 156 -1.42 -7.94 10.39
CA LYS A 156 -2.83 -8.10 10.72
C LYS A 156 -3.47 -6.76 11.11
N PHE A 157 -4.68 -6.52 10.62
CA PHE A 157 -5.43 -5.31 10.89
C PHE A 157 -4.64 -4.00 10.74
N ARG A 158 -3.94 -3.83 9.61
CA ARG A 158 -3.18 -2.61 9.28
C ARG A 158 -3.66 -2.01 7.97
N ARG A 159 -3.66 -0.68 7.90
CA ARG A 159 -3.95 0.09 6.68
C ARG A 159 -2.67 0.22 5.84
N TYR A 160 -2.74 -0.26 4.61
CA TYR A 160 -1.69 -0.16 3.61
C TYR A 160 -2.04 0.91 2.57
N ASN A 161 -1.02 1.65 2.14
CA ASN A 161 -1.04 2.48 0.93
C ASN A 161 -0.39 1.68 -0.19
N ILE A 162 -1.06 1.55 -1.33
CA ILE A 162 -0.63 0.73 -2.47
C ILE A 162 -0.64 1.57 -3.75
N THR A 163 0.41 1.44 -4.55
CA THR A 163 0.53 2.04 -5.89
C THR A 163 1.08 1.01 -6.86
N VAL A 164 0.66 1.10 -8.12
CA VAL A 164 1.17 0.24 -9.21
C VAL A 164 1.79 1.13 -10.30
N MET A 165 2.96 0.76 -10.80
CA MET A 165 3.61 1.41 -11.94
C MET A 165 4.04 0.37 -12.96
N ALA A 166 4.13 0.77 -14.22
CA ALA A 166 4.71 -0.05 -15.28
C ALA A 166 6.17 0.35 -15.51
N TYR A 167 6.98 -0.56 -16.06
CA TYR A 167 8.35 -0.24 -16.46
C TYR A 167 8.66 -0.84 -17.84
N ASN A 168 9.51 -0.14 -18.58
CA ASN A 168 10.09 -0.61 -19.84
C ASN A 168 11.62 -0.71 -19.70
N GLN A 169 12.32 -0.99 -20.79
CA GLN A 169 13.79 -1.09 -20.80
C GLN A 169 14.51 0.22 -20.43
N HIS A 170 13.82 1.37 -20.51
CA HIS A 170 14.37 2.69 -20.19
C HIS A 170 14.09 3.11 -18.74
N GLY A 171 13.19 2.42 -18.03
CA GLY A 171 12.94 2.66 -16.62
C GLY A 171 11.47 2.63 -16.21
N ASP A 172 11.20 3.25 -15.06
CA ASP A 172 9.92 3.22 -14.37
C ASP A 172 9.03 4.38 -14.81
N GLY A 173 7.78 4.07 -15.17
CA GLY A 173 6.74 5.05 -15.41
C GLY A 173 6.17 5.63 -14.11
N PRO A 174 5.21 6.57 -14.21
CA PRO A 174 4.58 7.15 -13.03
C PRO A 174 3.75 6.12 -12.26
N PRO A 175 3.66 6.23 -10.92
CA PRO A 175 2.79 5.40 -10.11
C PRO A 175 1.31 5.78 -10.29
N SER A 176 0.44 4.79 -10.14
CA SER A 176 -1.00 5.00 -10.02
C SER A 176 -1.34 5.87 -8.80
N LYS A 177 -2.58 6.35 -8.74
CA LYS A 177 -3.12 6.93 -7.49
C LYS A 177 -2.97 5.93 -6.34
N ALA A 178 -2.55 6.43 -5.18
CA ALA A 178 -2.41 5.60 -3.99
C ALA A 178 -3.79 5.14 -3.49
N LEU A 179 -3.96 3.82 -3.40
CA LEU A 179 -5.15 3.18 -2.86
C LEU A 179 -4.89 2.75 -1.42
N ARG A 180 -5.89 2.95 -0.56
CA ARG A 180 -5.84 2.60 0.86
C ARG A 180 -6.73 1.42 1.14
N VAL A 181 -6.17 0.37 1.72
CA VAL A 181 -6.88 -0.86 2.07
C VAL A 181 -6.40 -1.38 3.42
N ARG A 182 -7.29 -1.96 4.22
CA ARG A 182 -6.97 -2.54 5.53
C ARG A 182 -7.03 -4.06 5.42
N THR A 183 -6.03 -4.76 5.95
CA THR A 183 -6.11 -6.21 6.13
C THR A 183 -7.18 -6.59 7.14
N ASP A 184 -7.72 -7.80 7.04
CA ASP A 184 -8.78 -8.25 7.93
C ASP A 184 -8.32 -8.37 9.38
N GLU A 185 -9.33 -8.48 10.24
CA GLU A 185 -9.18 -8.80 11.65
C GLU A 185 -8.75 -10.25 11.83
N ASP A 186 -8.14 -10.52 12.97
CA ASP A 186 -7.67 -11.84 13.34
C ASP A 186 -7.70 -11.99 14.86
N ILE A 187 -7.42 -13.20 15.34
CA ILE A 187 -7.35 -13.47 16.78
C ILE A 187 -6.32 -12.53 17.46
N PRO A 188 -6.66 -11.96 18.62
CA PRO A 188 -5.73 -11.14 19.39
C PRO A 188 -4.46 -11.91 19.72
N ASN A 189 -3.32 -11.26 19.59
CA ASN A 189 -2.00 -11.79 19.93
C ASN A 189 -1.49 -11.21 21.27
N GLY A 190 -2.41 -10.87 22.16
CA GLY A 190 -2.13 -10.32 23.47
C GLY A 190 -3.21 -10.71 24.47
N HIS A 191 -2.86 -10.64 25.75
CA HIS A 191 -3.74 -10.97 26.86
C HIS A 191 -4.28 -9.72 27.55
N PRO A 192 -5.43 -9.82 28.25
CA PRO A 192 -5.85 -8.82 29.22
C PRO A 192 -4.78 -8.65 30.29
N ARG A 193 -4.56 -7.43 30.77
CA ARG A 193 -3.49 -7.15 31.76
C ARG A 193 -4.09 -6.87 33.13
N ASN A 194 -3.27 -6.81 34.19
CA ASN A 194 -3.72 -6.42 35.53
C ASN A 194 -4.96 -7.18 36.02
N LEU A 195 -5.00 -8.49 35.79
CA LEU A 195 -6.07 -9.34 36.29
C LEU A 195 -6.03 -9.37 37.81
N THR A 196 -7.11 -8.90 38.45
CA THR A 196 -7.27 -8.95 39.91
C THR A 196 -8.57 -9.62 40.26
N ALA A 197 -8.54 -10.48 41.29
CA ALA A 197 -9.70 -11.15 41.83
C ALA A 197 -9.85 -10.81 43.31
N VAL A 198 -11.01 -10.29 43.70
CA VAL A 198 -11.30 -9.87 45.08
C VAL A 198 -12.61 -10.52 45.51
N ASN A 199 -12.58 -11.22 46.64
CA ASN A 199 -13.80 -11.73 47.25
C ASN A 199 -14.72 -10.55 47.59
N LYS A 200 -15.97 -10.62 47.15
CA LYS A 200 -17.00 -9.63 47.48
C LYS A 200 -18.00 -10.17 48.49
N THR A 201 -18.39 -11.43 48.34
CA THR A 201 -19.33 -12.12 49.24
C THR A 201 -18.95 -13.61 49.30
N SER A 202 -19.66 -14.38 50.14
CA SER A 202 -19.53 -15.84 50.20
C SER A 202 -19.85 -16.55 48.88
N THR A 203 -20.50 -15.90 47.92
CA THR A 203 -20.90 -16.47 46.62
C THR A 203 -20.47 -15.62 45.41
N SER A 204 -19.62 -14.60 45.60
CA SER A 204 -19.22 -13.72 44.51
C SER A 204 -17.78 -13.24 44.61
N ILE A 205 -17.09 -13.26 43.47
CA ILE A 205 -15.75 -12.73 43.31
C ILE A 205 -15.82 -11.61 42.26
N LEU A 206 -15.35 -10.43 42.61
CA LEU A 206 -15.12 -9.37 41.64
C LEU A 206 -13.82 -9.67 40.91
N VAL A 207 -13.87 -9.77 39.59
CA VAL A 207 -12.67 -9.85 38.77
C VAL A 207 -12.64 -8.68 37.80
N THR A 208 -11.49 -8.02 37.75
CA THR A 208 -11.25 -6.86 36.89
C THR A 208 -9.94 -7.06 36.14
N TRP A 209 -9.87 -6.51 34.93
CA TRP A 209 -8.67 -6.56 34.10
C TRP A 209 -8.57 -5.31 33.23
N ASP A 210 -7.38 -5.01 32.74
CA ASP A 210 -7.14 -3.99 31.73
C ASP A 210 -7.36 -4.55 30.33
N GLU A 211 -7.76 -3.66 29.42
CA GLU A 211 -7.87 -3.97 27.99
C GLU A 211 -6.55 -4.52 27.40
N VAL A 212 -6.69 -5.36 26.38
CA VAL A 212 -5.57 -5.84 25.56
C VAL A 212 -4.87 -4.65 24.91
N LEU A 213 -3.55 -4.64 24.88
CA LEU A 213 -2.76 -3.59 24.23
C LEU A 213 -3.18 -3.41 22.77
N ARG A 214 -3.42 -2.16 22.33
CA ARG A 214 -3.88 -1.83 20.97
C ARG A 214 -3.06 -2.50 19.86
N GLY A 215 -1.74 -2.57 20.02
CA GLY A 215 -0.84 -3.20 19.04
C GLY A 215 -0.90 -4.74 18.99
N LYS A 216 -1.65 -5.36 19.90
CA LYS A 216 -1.80 -6.81 20.05
C LYS A 216 -3.25 -7.29 19.88
N ARG A 217 -4.21 -6.39 19.65
CA ARG A 217 -5.63 -6.75 19.45
C ARG A 217 -5.89 -7.49 18.15
N GLU A 218 -5.09 -7.19 17.12
CA GLU A 218 -5.27 -7.68 15.73
C GLU A 218 -6.70 -7.51 15.16
N GLY A 219 -7.46 -6.58 15.72
CA GLY A 219 -8.83 -6.30 15.37
C GLY A 219 -9.52 -5.49 16.46
N HIS A 220 -10.85 -5.49 16.42
CA HIS A 220 -11.69 -5.07 17.53
C HIS A 220 -11.83 -6.25 18.52
N ILE A 221 -11.84 -5.94 19.82
CA ILE A 221 -12.08 -6.96 20.85
C ILE A 221 -13.57 -7.05 21.07
N ASP A 222 -14.18 -8.16 20.66
CA ASP A 222 -15.62 -8.36 20.78
C ASP A 222 -16.03 -8.87 22.17
N LYS A 223 -15.21 -9.75 22.76
CA LYS A 223 -15.46 -10.36 24.07
C LYS A 223 -14.22 -10.95 24.73
N TYR A 224 -14.33 -11.17 26.03
CA TYR A 224 -13.39 -11.85 26.91
C TYR A 224 -13.97 -13.18 27.37
N LYS A 225 -13.15 -14.22 27.45
CA LYS A 225 -13.54 -15.52 28.02
C LYS A 225 -12.80 -15.74 29.34
N MET A 226 -13.52 -16.22 30.35
CA MET A 226 -12.95 -16.53 31.66
C MET A 226 -13.11 -18.01 31.99
N PHE A 227 -12.10 -18.59 32.64
CA PHE A 227 -12.09 -19.96 33.13
C PHE A 227 -11.74 -19.94 34.63
N SER A 228 -12.50 -20.66 35.45
CA SER A 228 -12.27 -20.78 36.89
C SER A 228 -12.34 -22.25 37.30
N THR A 229 -11.53 -22.66 38.29
CA THR A 229 -11.47 -24.04 38.76
C THR A 229 -11.40 -24.07 40.29
N ALA A 230 -12.18 -24.95 40.94
CA ALA A 230 -12.10 -25.18 42.38
C ALA A 230 -10.93 -26.11 42.73
N PRO A 231 -10.25 -25.94 43.90
CA PRO A 231 -9.08 -26.73 44.28
C PRO A 231 -9.36 -28.20 44.64
N THR A 232 -10.62 -28.60 44.76
CA THR A 232 -10.99 -29.96 45.17
C THR A 232 -10.70 -30.95 44.04
N GLY A 233 -9.93 -32.00 44.33
CA GLY A 233 -9.44 -33.03 43.39
C GLY A 233 -10.50 -33.86 42.66
N GLU A 234 -11.74 -33.40 42.59
CA GLU A 234 -12.81 -33.96 41.77
C GLU A 234 -13.14 -32.95 40.66
N GLY A 235 -12.74 -33.30 39.43
CA GLY A 235 -13.23 -32.71 38.18
C GLY A 235 -13.45 -31.20 38.19
N GLY A 236 -12.39 -30.43 37.96
CA GLY A 236 -12.47 -28.99 37.82
C GLY A 236 -13.59 -28.55 36.86
N HIS A 237 -14.67 -27.99 37.40
CA HIS A 237 -15.77 -27.42 36.62
C HIS A 237 -15.29 -26.14 35.94
N SER A 238 -14.77 -26.27 34.73
CA SER A 238 -14.37 -25.16 33.87
C SER A 238 -15.60 -24.54 33.22
N GLN A 239 -16.08 -23.42 33.78
CA GLN A 239 -17.16 -22.64 33.17
C GLN A 239 -16.62 -21.62 32.17
N ASP A 240 -17.16 -21.58 30.94
CA ASP A 240 -16.85 -20.55 29.91
C ASP A 240 -17.87 -19.40 30.01
N CYS A 241 -17.43 -18.25 30.50
CA CYS A 241 -18.23 -17.02 30.56
C CYS A 241 -17.69 -15.99 29.56
N SER A 242 -18.58 -15.35 28.78
CA SER A 242 -18.22 -14.40 27.70
C SER A 242 -18.62 -12.97 28.05
N PHE A 243 -17.66 -12.09 28.37
CA PHE A 243 -17.90 -10.69 28.79
C PHE A 243 -17.50 -9.70 27.70
N LYS A 244 -18.24 -8.59 27.54
CA LYS A 244 -17.83 -7.51 26.62
C LYS A 244 -16.87 -6.50 27.27
N ASP A 245 -17.01 -6.25 28.57
CA ASP A 245 -16.33 -5.15 29.25
C ASP A 245 -15.26 -5.60 30.26
N PRO A 246 -14.14 -4.85 30.40
CA PRO A 246 -13.06 -5.16 31.32
C PRO A 246 -13.37 -5.04 32.83
N ASN A 247 -14.57 -4.57 33.18
CA ASN A 247 -15.01 -4.31 34.56
C ASN A 247 -16.29 -5.07 34.94
N SER A 248 -16.52 -6.25 34.36
CA SER A 248 -17.71 -7.06 34.66
C SER A 248 -17.57 -7.86 35.97
N CYS A 249 -18.54 -7.73 36.88
CA CYS A 249 -18.66 -8.62 38.05
C CYS A 249 -19.23 -9.98 37.63
N PHE A 250 -18.77 -11.09 38.24
CA PHE A 250 -19.45 -12.38 38.12
C PHE A 250 -19.83 -12.96 39.49
N HIS A 251 -20.99 -13.60 39.53
CA HIS A 251 -21.44 -14.41 40.66
C HIS A 251 -21.09 -15.87 40.39
N TYR A 252 -20.57 -16.58 41.40
CA TYR A 252 -20.45 -18.03 41.37
C TYR A 252 -21.66 -18.59 42.11
N PHE A 253 -22.55 -19.29 41.42
CA PHE A 253 -23.58 -20.06 42.10
C PHE A 253 -23.00 -21.45 42.34
N CYS A 254 -22.57 -21.72 43.58
CA CYS A 254 -22.42 -23.10 44.03
C CYS A 254 -23.79 -23.80 43.91
N CYS A 255 -23.81 -25.07 43.51
CA CYS A 255 -25.02 -25.87 43.34
C CYS A 255 -25.93 -25.73 44.58
N ASP A 256 -27.12 -25.14 44.41
CA ASP A 256 -28.18 -25.24 45.41
C ASP A 256 -28.66 -26.71 45.43
N SER A 257 -29.29 -27.11 46.52
CA SER A 257 -30.01 -28.37 46.75
C SER A 257 -30.92 -28.84 45.59
N GLY A 258 -31.20 -27.98 44.60
CA GLY A 258 -31.92 -28.28 43.36
C GLY A 258 -31.05 -28.49 42.09
N GLY A 259 -29.72 -28.51 42.18
CA GLY A 259 -28.81 -28.92 41.09
C GLY A 259 -28.70 -27.97 39.89
N ALA A 260 -29.15 -26.73 39.98
CA ALA A 260 -29.08 -25.76 38.88
C ALA A 260 -27.97 -24.71 39.07
N VAL A 261 -27.04 -24.64 38.12
CA VAL A 261 -26.08 -23.54 37.99
C VAL A 261 -26.77 -22.41 37.19
N ARG A 262 -26.74 -21.18 37.70
CA ARG A 262 -27.26 -20.00 36.98
C ARG A 262 -26.13 -18.98 36.86
N HIS A 263 -26.02 -18.31 35.72
CA HIS A 263 -25.07 -17.22 35.53
C HIS A 263 -25.82 -15.90 35.39
N LYS A 264 -25.23 -14.83 35.95
CA LYS A 264 -25.79 -13.48 35.85
C LYS A 264 -24.66 -12.47 35.67
N GLU A 265 -24.68 -11.76 34.54
CA GLU A 265 -23.84 -10.58 34.35
C GLU A 265 -24.42 -9.42 35.16
N CYS A 266 -23.58 -8.67 35.86
CA CYS A 266 -23.98 -7.44 36.52
C CYS A 266 -23.34 -6.24 35.81
N SER A 267 -24.17 -5.25 35.46
CA SER A 267 -23.70 -3.94 35.02
C SER A 267 -23.00 -3.20 36.19
N PRO A 268 -21.94 -2.41 35.94
CA PRO A 268 -21.30 -1.58 36.96
C PRO A 268 -22.25 -0.53 37.59
N THR A 269 -23.41 -0.27 36.99
CA THR A 269 -24.46 0.62 37.54
C THR A 269 -25.55 -0.09 38.35
N GLY A 270 -25.47 -1.41 38.54
CA GLY A 270 -26.38 -2.15 39.43
C GLY A 270 -27.80 -2.36 38.90
N THR A 271 -28.10 -2.02 37.65
CA THR A 271 -29.46 -2.14 37.09
C THR A 271 -29.43 -2.68 35.67
N GLU A 272 -29.39 -4.01 35.52
CA GLU A 272 -30.15 -4.78 34.53
C GLU A 272 -29.76 -6.25 34.62
N PHE A 273 -30.77 -7.13 34.52
CA PHE A 273 -30.68 -8.54 34.85
C PHE A 273 -31.09 -9.38 33.64
N THR A 274 -30.15 -10.07 33.00
CA THR A 274 -30.47 -11.07 31.97
C THR A 274 -30.06 -12.45 32.47
N ASN A 275 -31.04 -13.34 32.65
CA ASN A 275 -30.78 -14.76 32.91
C ASN A 275 -30.38 -15.41 31.59
N SER A 276 -29.15 -15.94 31.48
CA SER A 276 -28.76 -16.82 30.39
C SER A 276 -28.50 -18.23 30.94
N SER A 277 -29.36 -19.18 30.58
CA SER A 277 -29.08 -20.61 30.72
C SER A 277 -28.24 -21.08 29.54
N ALA A 278 -27.06 -21.65 29.78
CA ALA A 278 -26.28 -22.30 28.74
C ALA A 278 -26.89 -23.68 28.44
N PRO A 279 -27.03 -24.10 27.16
CA PRO A 279 -27.47 -25.45 26.84
C PRO A 279 -26.27 -26.40 26.96
N GLY A 280 -26.30 -27.30 27.95
CA GLY A 280 -25.26 -28.33 28.14
C GLY A 280 -24.86 -28.64 29.58
N ASP A 281 -25.50 -28.01 30.58
CA ASP A 281 -25.15 -28.22 31.98
C ASP A 281 -25.45 -29.67 32.42
N THR A 282 -24.39 -30.45 32.69
CA THR A 282 -24.46 -31.76 33.33
C THR A 282 -24.89 -31.61 34.79
N PRO A 283 -25.82 -32.44 35.33
CA PRO A 283 -26.27 -32.30 36.71
C PRO A 283 -25.14 -32.56 37.72
N CYS A 284 -25.06 -31.76 38.79
CA CYS A 284 -24.21 -32.02 39.96
C CYS A 284 -24.57 -33.38 40.60
N SER A 285 -23.61 -34.31 40.65
CA SER A 285 -23.77 -35.66 41.17
C SER A 285 -23.62 -35.73 42.71
N ASN A 286 -24.48 -35.06 43.48
CA ASN A 286 -24.92 -35.42 44.86
C ASN A 286 -25.52 -34.20 45.59
N PRO A 287 -26.67 -34.31 46.29
CA PRO A 287 -27.40 -33.16 46.85
C PRO A 287 -27.15 -32.89 48.35
N SER A 288 -26.07 -33.38 48.95
CA SER A 288 -25.87 -33.30 50.40
C SER A 288 -24.53 -32.69 50.79
N GLU A 289 -24.41 -31.36 50.62
CA GLU A 289 -23.71 -30.41 51.52
C GLU A 289 -23.45 -29.07 50.83
N PRO A 290 -23.99 -27.93 51.33
CA PRO A 290 -23.64 -26.61 50.81
C PRO A 290 -22.43 -26.10 51.59
N TYR A 291 -21.21 -26.51 51.22
CA TYR A 291 -19.99 -25.89 51.72
C TYR A 291 -19.19 -25.29 50.57
N CYS A 292 -19.24 -23.96 50.47
CA CYS A 292 -18.19 -23.19 49.81
C CYS A 292 -17.30 -22.65 50.93
N SER A 293 -16.33 -23.47 51.38
CA SER A 293 -15.22 -23.03 52.23
C SER A 293 -13.95 -22.89 51.38
N VAL A 294 -13.10 -21.95 51.77
CA VAL A 294 -11.86 -21.52 51.11
C VAL A 294 -11.00 -22.67 50.59
#